data_AF-A0A9D6LEC6-F1
#
_entry.id   AF-A0A9D6LEC6-F1
#
_cell.length_a   1.000
_cell.length_b   1.000
_cell.length_c   1.000
_cell.angle_alpha   90.00
_cell.angle_beta   90.00
_cell.angle_gamma   90.00
#
_symmetry.space_group_name_H-M   'P 1'
#
loop_
_entity.id
_entity.type
_entity.pdbx_description
1 polymer ?
#
loop_
_entity_poly.entity_id
_entity_poly.type
_entity_poly.pdbx_seq_one_letter_code
_entity_poly.pdbx_strand_id
1 'polypeptide(L)'
;MKIAFKADASREMGTGHVMRCLALASALKKLGAEISFVSREFDGNANDLIRECGFTVLPLPSLRPENWKADADQTIAALSKAQLRPDWLVADHYALARPWEERLRSVAKRILVIDDLANRPHDADMLVDQNFRAESSSDERYAGLLASQCRQLLGLKYALLREEFVVAAASAQARTCEVARIAVCFGGTDPTNETTRALEALESLGLPGVSIDVIAGKSNANVEALQQLRAKSPRTLLHVQTKRMAELLASADLAIGAGGVGLWERACVGVPSVTLAIADNQVPGAQAFAEAGHHLYLGKAADVTAEALAGAIEALLGDKQRLRHFSSSTLKLVDGRGAERVARLMCPLAITLRKAEPADRDRIFEWRNDPAVRRNIHDTSEISRQAHDQWFTAALSNPARELLIGEAEDGPVGVLRFDVTDTNALVSIYLVPSRIGAGLGAALLEAGTAWVRANRPEVATINAEVLPENKASAAAFTAAGYSKRETGFVKKLKPASSSGFSGRR
;
A
#
# COMPACT_ATOMS: atom_id res chain seq x y z
N MET A 1 -10.63 1.30 16.34
CA MET A 1 -10.02 -0.06 16.25
C MET A 1 -8.64 -0.01 16.88
N LYS A 2 -8.23 -1.01 17.66
CA LYS A 2 -6.89 -1.06 18.29
C LYS A 2 -5.97 -1.97 17.50
N ILE A 3 -4.78 -1.49 17.12
CA ILE A 3 -3.83 -2.24 16.27
C ILE A 3 -2.45 -2.20 16.91
N ALA A 4 -1.82 -3.36 17.02
CA ALA A 4 -0.46 -3.50 17.51
C ALA A 4 0.47 -3.95 16.38
N PHE A 5 1.69 -3.42 16.33
CA PHE A 5 2.75 -3.84 15.41
C PHE A 5 3.86 -4.53 16.19
N LYS A 6 4.39 -5.65 15.68
CA LYS A 6 5.65 -6.26 16.11
C LYS A 6 6.65 -6.12 14.98
N ALA A 7 7.58 -5.18 15.15
CA ALA A 7 8.66 -4.92 14.21
C ALA A 7 9.87 -4.38 15.00
N ASP A 8 11.05 -4.91 14.71
CA ASP A 8 12.29 -4.51 15.35
C ASP A 8 13.22 -3.82 14.34
N ALA A 9 14.18 -3.06 14.85
CA ALA A 9 15.29 -2.50 14.08
C ALA A 9 16.57 -2.60 14.91
N SER A 10 17.71 -2.72 14.23
CA SER A 10 19.03 -2.68 14.85
C SER A 10 20.09 -2.25 13.82
N ARG A 11 21.33 -2.01 14.24
CA ARG A 11 22.43 -1.73 13.29
C ARG A 11 22.60 -2.82 12.23
N GLU A 12 22.47 -4.08 12.64
CA GLU A 12 22.62 -5.26 11.78
C GLU A 12 21.39 -5.50 10.88
N MET A 13 20.18 -5.43 11.46
CA MET A 13 18.92 -5.69 10.75
C MET A 13 18.52 -4.54 9.82
N GLY A 14 19.01 -3.32 10.12
CA GLY A 14 18.55 -2.09 9.50
C GLY A 14 17.18 -1.64 10.01
N THR A 15 16.62 -0.63 9.35
CA THR A 15 15.36 0.03 9.75
C THR A 15 14.17 -0.33 8.86
N GLY A 16 14.37 -1.18 7.84
CA GLY A 16 13.38 -1.44 6.80
C GLY A 16 12.01 -1.91 7.31
N HIS A 17 12.01 -2.85 8.25
CA HIS A 17 10.80 -3.40 8.89
C HIS A 17 9.98 -2.29 9.56
N VAL A 18 10.63 -1.48 10.40
CA VAL A 18 9.97 -0.37 11.09
C VAL A 18 9.47 0.68 10.09
N MET A 19 10.23 1.02 9.06
CA MET A 19 9.82 2.04 8.08
C MET A 19 8.55 1.64 7.31
N ARG A 20 8.46 0.39 6.83
CA ARG A 20 7.25 -0.10 6.14
C ARG A 20 6.07 -0.28 7.07
N CYS A 21 6.32 -0.67 8.33
CA CYS A 21 5.28 -0.68 9.36
C CYS A 21 4.77 0.73 9.70
N LEU A 22 5.64 1.74 9.76
CA LEU A 22 5.24 3.14 9.97
C LEU A 22 4.35 3.64 8.82
N ALA A 23 4.64 3.28 7.57
CA ALA A 23 3.79 3.62 6.43
C ALA A 23 2.37 3.06 6.60
N LEU A 24 2.23 1.79 6.97
CA LEU A 24 0.93 1.16 7.22
C LEU A 24 0.24 1.76 8.47
N ALA A 25 0.98 1.98 9.55
CA ALA A 25 0.48 2.61 10.78
C ALA A 25 -0.10 4.01 10.53
N SER A 26 0.59 4.84 9.73
CA SER A 26 0.09 6.16 9.36
C SER A 26 -1.19 6.08 8.54
N ALA A 27 -1.29 5.14 7.60
CA ALA A 27 -2.52 4.91 6.83
C ALA A 27 -3.68 4.47 7.72
N LEU A 28 -3.44 3.56 8.68
CA LEU A 28 -4.45 3.10 9.63
C LEU A 28 -4.89 4.19 10.62
N LYS A 29 -3.96 5.02 11.10
CA LYS A 29 -4.27 6.15 12.00
C LYS A 29 -5.23 7.15 11.35
N LYS A 30 -5.11 7.38 10.04
CA LYS A 30 -6.06 8.20 9.27
C LYS A 30 -7.47 7.63 9.20
N LEU A 31 -7.60 6.30 9.33
CA LEU A 31 -8.88 5.61 9.44
C LEU A 31 -9.37 5.53 10.90
N GLY A 32 -8.79 6.32 11.82
CA GLY A 32 -9.19 6.37 13.23
C GLY A 32 -8.71 5.20 14.09
N ALA A 33 -7.73 4.42 13.63
CA ALA A 33 -7.16 3.35 14.43
C ALA A 33 -6.20 3.88 15.52
N GLU A 34 -6.29 3.29 16.70
CA GLU A 34 -5.33 3.46 17.78
C GLU A 34 -4.14 2.51 17.53
N ILE A 35 -2.93 3.06 17.43
CA ILE A 35 -1.74 2.30 17.04
C ILE A 35 -0.72 2.22 18.18
N SER A 36 -0.22 1.01 18.43
CA SER A 36 0.91 0.74 19.31
C SER A 36 1.96 -0.13 18.62
N PHE A 37 3.23 0.05 18.96
CA PHE A 37 4.34 -0.80 18.51
C PHE A 37 4.91 -1.57 19.70
N VAL A 38 5.13 -2.86 19.53
CA VAL A 38 5.95 -3.72 20.38
C VAL A 38 7.29 -3.88 19.67
N SER A 39 8.37 -3.34 20.25
CA SER A 39 9.67 -3.28 19.59
C SER A 39 10.81 -3.45 20.59
N ARG A 40 11.86 -4.17 20.18
CA ARG A 40 13.02 -4.46 21.02
C ARG A 40 14.02 -3.29 21.08
N GLU A 41 14.61 -3.10 22.25
CA GLU A 41 15.66 -2.11 22.51
C GLU A 41 17.05 -2.65 22.11
N PHE A 42 17.21 -3.02 20.84
CA PHE A 42 18.53 -3.33 20.29
C PHE A 42 19.36 -2.06 20.09
N ASP A 43 20.70 -2.19 19.98
CA ASP A 43 21.53 -1.06 19.55
C ASP A 43 21.18 -0.68 18.10
N GLY A 44 20.96 0.62 17.88
CA GLY A 44 20.45 1.17 16.62
C GLY A 44 18.96 0.94 16.38
N ASN A 45 18.16 0.64 17.41
CA ASN A 45 16.70 0.52 17.27
C ASN A 45 16.03 1.84 16.81
N ALA A 46 14.77 1.71 16.40
CA ALA A 46 13.97 2.82 15.87
C ALA A 46 12.84 3.26 16.82
N ASN A 47 12.92 2.97 18.11
CA ASN A 47 11.85 3.29 19.07
C ASN A 47 11.59 4.79 19.18
N ASP A 48 12.65 5.61 19.16
CA ASP A 48 12.50 7.07 19.21
C ASP A 48 11.85 7.62 17.94
N LEU A 49 12.20 7.07 16.78
CA LEU A 49 11.54 7.42 15.52
C LEU A 49 10.04 7.07 15.56
N ILE A 50 9.67 5.91 16.10
CA ILE A 50 8.26 5.52 16.25
C ILE A 50 7.51 6.52 17.13
N ARG A 51 8.12 6.96 18.24
CA ARG A 51 7.55 7.98 19.14
C ARG A 51 7.44 9.35 18.46
N GLU A 52 8.45 9.76 17.70
CA GLU A 52 8.46 11.01 16.93
C GLU A 52 7.34 11.04 15.87
N CYS A 53 6.99 9.88 15.29
CA CYS A 53 5.82 9.74 14.41
C CYS A 53 4.47 9.78 15.16
N GLY A 54 4.48 9.94 16.49
CA GLY A 54 3.28 10.06 17.32
C GLY A 54 2.58 8.73 17.56
N PHE A 55 3.34 7.64 17.68
CA PHE A 55 2.83 6.31 18.03
C PHE A 55 3.35 5.85 19.39
N THR A 56 2.56 5.04 20.08
CA THR A 56 2.94 4.44 21.36
C THR A 56 3.94 3.31 21.14
N VAL A 57 4.99 3.25 21.96
CA VAL A 57 5.95 2.13 21.97
C VAL A 57 5.84 1.37 23.30
N LEU A 58 5.68 0.06 23.20
CA LEU A 58 5.77 -0.94 24.26
C LEU A 58 7.15 -1.62 24.11
N PRO A 59 8.20 -1.08 24.77
CA PRO A 59 9.55 -1.58 24.57
C PRO A 59 9.71 -2.98 25.18
N LEU A 60 10.47 -3.82 24.48
CA LEU A 60 10.95 -5.11 24.99
C LEU A 60 12.47 -5.06 25.18
N PRO A 61 13.02 -5.77 26.18
CA PRO A 61 14.47 -5.88 26.32
C PRO A 61 15.09 -6.53 25.07
N SER A 62 16.36 -6.28 24.81
CA SER A 62 17.09 -7.00 23.77
C SER A 62 17.13 -8.50 24.07
N LEU A 63 17.12 -9.33 23.02
CA LEU A 63 17.14 -10.78 23.14
C LEU A 63 18.11 -11.36 22.11
N ARG A 64 19.25 -11.88 22.58
CA ARG A 64 20.28 -12.53 21.75
C ARG A 64 20.73 -13.85 22.41
N PRO A 65 20.71 -15.00 21.72
CA PRO A 65 20.13 -15.20 20.39
C PRO A 65 18.62 -14.99 20.39
N GLU A 66 18.06 -14.68 19.22
CA GLU A 66 16.62 -14.53 19.07
C GLU A 66 15.90 -15.85 19.42
N ASN A 67 14.76 -15.72 20.10
CA ASN A 67 13.96 -16.87 20.51
C ASN A 67 12.48 -16.52 20.38
N TRP A 68 11.80 -17.14 19.42
CA TRP A 68 10.39 -16.85 19.14
C TRP A 68 9.49 -17.10 20.36
N LYS A 69 9.79 -18.09 21.20
CA LYS A 69 8.96 -18.44 22.36
C LYS A 69 9.07 -17.36 23.44
N ALA A 70 10.28 -16.91 23.75
CA ALA A 70 10.51 -15.80 24.66
C ALA A 70 9.94 -14.49 24.11
N ASP A 71 10.04 -14.27 22.79
CA ASP A 71 9.44 -13.11 22.13
C ASP A 71 7.92 -13.09 22.24
N ALA A 72 7.26 -14.23 22.01
CA ALA A 72 5.82 -14.35 22.16
C ALA A 72 5.40 -14.04 23.60
N ASP A 73 6.08 -14.63 24.59
CA ASP A 73 5.77 -14.44 26.01
C ASP A 73 5.96 -12.98 26.45
N GLN A 74 7.04 -12.33 26.01
CA GLN A 74 7.30 -10.93 26.30
C GLN A 74 6.31 -9.99 25.60
N THR A 75 5.94 -10.29 24.35
CA THR A 75 4.93 -9.53 23.60
C THR A 75 3.56 -9.62 24.29
N ILE A 76 3.13 -10.83 24.68
CA ILE A 76 1.88 -11.05 25.43
C ILE A 76 1.90 -10.28 26.75
N ALA A 77 3.01 -10.35 27.50
CA ALA A 77 3.15 -9.64 28.77
C ALA A 77 3.10 -8.11 28.59
N ALA A 78 3.73 -7.56 27.55
CA ALA A 78 3.71 -6.14 27.25
C ALA A 78 2.30 -5.65 26.86
N LEU A 79 1.60 -6.40 26.01
CA LEU A 79 0.21 -6.10 25.64
C LEU A 79 -0.73 -6.15 26.86
N SER A 80 -0.59 -7.18 27.71
CA SER A 80 -1.36 -7.34 28.93
C SER A 80 -1.12 -6.18 29.92
N LYS A 81 0.15 -5.82 30.16
CA LYS A 81 0.53 -4.69 31.01
C LYS A 81 -0.06 -3.37 30.52
N ALA A 82 -0.12 -3.17 29.21
CA ALA A 82 -0.74 -2.01 28.57
C ALA A 82 -2.28 -2.08 28.50
N GLN A 83 -2.90 -3.15 29.02
CA GLN A 83 -4.34 -3.42 28.91
C GLN A 83 -4.84 -3.35 27.44
N LEU A 84 -3.97 -3.76 26.51
CA LEU A 84 -4.19 -3.67 25.08
C LEU A 84 -4.52 -5.05 24.52
N ARG A 85 -5.76 -5.21 24.05
CA ARG A 85 -6.19 -6.38 23.25
C ARG A 85 -6.43 -5.95 21.80
N PRO A 86 -5.44 -6.10 20.91
CA PRO A 86 -5.56 -5.60 19.54
C PRO A 86 -6.61 -6.36 18.71
N ASP A 87 -7.34 -5.61 17.89
CA ASP A 87 -8.17 -6.15 16.82
C ASP A 87 -7.30 -6.75 15.71
N TRP A 88 -6.14 -6.13 15.44
CA TRP A 88 -5.10 -6.64 14.55
C TRP A 88 -3.72 -6.59 15.20
N LEU A 89 -2.98 -7.69 15.12
CA LEU A 89 -1.53 -7.73 15.35
C LEU A 89 -0.82 -7.84 14.01
N VAL A 90 -0.02 -6.84 13.66
CA VAL A 90 0.82 -6.85 12.46
C VAL A 90 2.21 -7.34 12.85
N ALA A 91 2.70 -8.41 12.22
CA ALA A 91 4.03 -8.95 12.46
C ALA A 91 4.92 -8.77 11.23
N ASP A 92 6.10 -8.20 11.43
CA ASP A 92 7.10 -7.97 10.39
C ASP A 92 8.49 -8.32 10.91
N HIS A 93 8.84 -9.60 10.80
CA HIS A 93 10.07 -10.14 11.38
C HIS A 93 10.47 -11.49 10.76
N TYR A 94 11.73 -11.65 10.37
CA TYR A 94 12.20 -12.88 9.71
C TYR A 94 12.21 -14.12 10.61
N ALA A 95 12.47 -13.95 11.91
CA ALA A 95 12.50 -15.06 12.85
C ALA A 95 11.13 -15.50 13.40
N LEU A 96 10.04 -14.80 13.06
CA LEU A 96 8.69 -15.11 13.55
C LEU A 96 7.89 -15.85 12.48
N ALA A 97 7.15 -16.88 12.91
CA ALA A 97 6.41 -17.81 12.06
C ALA A 97 5.22 -18.41 12.83
N ARG A 98 4.53 -19.39 12.23
CA ARG A 98 3.33 -20.06 12.78
C ARG A 98 3.34 -20.31 14.31
N PRO A 99 4.38 -20.90 14.93
CA PRO A 99 4.34 -21.17 16.38
C PRO A 99 4.23 -19.90 17.26
N TRP A 100 4.81 -18.78 16.80
CA TRP A 100 4.67 -17.49 17.46
C TRP A 100 3.24 -16.96 17.28
N GLU A 101 2.74 -17.00 16.05
CA GLU A 101 1.42 -16.47 15.67
C GLU A 101 0.29 -17.19 16.41
N GLU A 102 0.33 -18.53 16.44
CA GLU A 102 -0.63 -19.38 17.18
C GLU A 102 -0.70 -19.00 18.66
N ARG A 103 0.45 -18.64 19.26
CA ARG A 103 0.50 -18.24 20.68
C ARG A 103 -0.12 -16.85 20.89
N LEU A 104 0.05 -15.95 19.93
CA LEU A 104 -0.49 -14.60 19.96
C LEU A 104 -2.00 -14.53 19.66
N ARG A 105 -2.61 -15.60 19.13
CA ARG A 105 -4.08 -15.72 19.01
C ARG A 105 -4.83 -15.53 20.33
N SER A 106 -4.18 -15.81 21.47
CA SER A 106 -4.76 -15.58 22.80
C SER A 106 -5.02 -14.10 23.11
N VAL A 107 -4.27 -13.18 22.49
CA VAL A 107 -4.32 -11.74 22.77
C VAL A 107 -4.75 -10.89 21.57
N ALA A 108 -4.62 -11.39 20.34
CA ALA A 108 -5.00 -10.67 19.12
C ALA A 108 -6.20 -11.34 18.42
N LYS A 109 -7.18 -10.54 17.98
CA LYS A 109 -8.34 -11.09 17.24
C LYS A 109 -7.97 -11.56 15.84
N ARG A 110 -7.10 -10.80 15.16
CA ARG A 110 -6.60 -11.11 13.82
C ARG A 110 -5.10 -10.83 13.73
N ILE A 111 -4.42 -11.53 12.83
CA ILE A 111 -2.98 -11.40 12.59
C ILE A 111 -2.75 -11.08 11.11
N LEU A 112 -1.98 -10.03 10.85
CA LEU A 112 -1.43 -9.72 9.55
C LEU A 112 0.08 -9.97 9.57
N VAL A 113 0.60 -10.68 8.58
CA VAL A 113 2.04 -10.92 8.42
C VAL A 113 2.56 -10.14 7.21
N ILE A 114 3.68 -9.44 7.38
CA ILE A 114 4.49 -8.93 6.27
C ILE A 114 5.63 -9.92 6.06
N ASP A 115 5.64 -10.59 4.91
CA ASP A 115 6.66 -11.57 4.56
C ASP A 115 7.06 -11.43 3.09
N ASP A 116 8.35 -11.58 2.82
CA ASP A 116 8.92 -11.55 1.48
C ASP A 116 9.81 -12.77 1.18
N LEU A 117 9.98 -13.70 2.14
CA LEU A 117 10.83 -14.88 2.00
C LEU A 117 10.07 -16.07 1.42
N ALA A 118 8.80 -16.25 1.81
CA ALA A 118 7.97 -17.40 1.44
C ALA A 118 8.65 -18.76 1.70
N ASN A 119 9.31 -18.88 2.84
CA ASN A 119 10.12 -20.05 3.21
C ASN A 119 9.67 -20.73 4.52
N ARG A 120 8.61 -20.23 5.15
CA ARG A 120 8.12 -20.71 6.43
C ARG A 120 6.59 -20.61 6.49
N PRO A 121 5.94 -21.49 7.27
CA PRO A 121 4.50 -21.46 7.42
C PRO A 121 4.05 -20.31 8.32
N HIS A 122 2.87 -19.77 8.03
CA HIS A 122 2.21 -18.74 8.83
C HIS A 122 0.75 -19.12 9.19
N ASP A 123 0.32 -18.79 10.40
CA ASP A 123 -1.06 -18.70 10.87
C ASP A 123 -1.50 -17.22 10.89
N ALA A 124 -1.91 -16.72 9.72
CA ALA A 124 -2.31 -15.32 9.52
C ALA A 124 -3.69 -15.22 8.86
N ASP A 125 -4.47 -14.20 9.22
CA ASP A 125 -5.71 -13.84 8.52
C ASP A 125 -5.41 -13.12 7.19
N MET A 126 -4.28 -12.40 7.14
CA MET A 126 -3.83 -11.66 5.97
C MET A 126 -2.31 -11.71 5.86
N LEU A 127 -1.79 -11.83 4.65
CA LEU A 127 -0.36 -11.75 4.35
C LEU A 127 -0.10 -10.68 3.30
N VAL A 128 0.94 -9.87 3.52
CA VAL A 128 1.43 -8.88 2.57
C VAL A 128 2.83 -9.29 2.10
N ASP A 129 2.96 -9.57 0.80
CA ASP A 129 4.25 -9.66 0.11
C ASP A 129 4.30 -8.52 -0.91
N GLN A 130 5.07 -7.49 -0.59
CA GLN A 130 5.14 -6.25 -1.36
C GLN A 130 6.11 -6.28 -2.54
N ASN A 131 6.83 -7.38 -2.76
CA ASN A 131 7.91 -7.39 -3.75
C ASN A 131 7.41 -7.54 -5.19
N PHE A 132 8.23 -7.09 -6.14
CA PHE A 132 7.96 -7.28 -7.56
C PHE A 132 7.89 -8.75 -7.93
N ARG A 133 6.95 -9.06 -8.83
CA ARG A 133 6.74 -10.40 -9.38
C ARG A 133 6.46 -10.27 -10.86
N ALA A 134 7.17 -11.05 -11.68
CA ALA A 134 6.88 -11.14 -13.09
C ALA A 134 5.49 -11.76 -13.29
N GLU A 135 4.71 -11.21 -14.23
CA GLU A 135 3.35 -11.68 -14.54
C GLU A 135 3.31 -13.17 -14.97
N SER A 136 4.44 -13.70 -15.44
CA SER A 136 4.61 -15.10 -15.84
C SER A 136 4.85 -16.07 -14.67
N SER A 137 5.03 -15.59 -13.43
CA SER A 137 5.23 -16.45 -12.26
C SER A 137 3.88 -16.95 -11.73
N SER A 138 3.69 -18.27 -11.65
CA SER A 138 2.52 -18.84 -10.95
C SER A 138 2.56 -18.43 -9.46
N ASP A 139 1.40 -18.12 -8.89
CA ASP A 139 1.19 -17.67 -7.50
C ASP A 139 1.40 -18.79 -6.45
N GLU A 140 2.50 -19.52 -6.56
CA GLU A 140 2.77 -20.73 -5.77
C GLU A 140 3.78 -20.53 -4.65
N ARG A 141 4.39 -19.34 -4.50
CA ARG A 141 5.41 -19.08 -3.45
C ARG A 141 4.94 -19.46 -2.05
N TYR A 142 3.66 -19.22 -1.77
CA TYR A 142 3.03 -19.50 -0.48
C TYR A 142 2.22 -20.81 -0.45
N ALA A 143 2.30 -21.63 -1.50
CA ALA A 143 1.57 -22.90 -1.57
C ALA A 143 1.96 -23.81 -0.39
N GLY A 144 0.97 -24.25 0.38
CA GLY A 144 1.18 -25.08 1.58
C GLY A 144 1.75 -24.34 2.80
N LEU A 145 2.12 -23.06 2.68
CA LEU A 145 2.65 -22.26 3.79
C LEU A 145 1.55 -21.53 4.57
N LEU A 146 0.42 -21.24 3.91
CA LEU A 146 -0.70 -20.48 4.48
C LEU A 146 -1.97 -21.33 4.62
N ALA A 147 -2.79 -20.98 5.60
CA ALA A 147 -4.12 -21.54 5.73
C ALA A 147 -5.03 -21.08 4.58
N SER A 148 -6.01 -21.89 4.18
CA SER A 148 -6.89 -21.64 3.02
C SER A 148 -7.68 -20.32 3.09
N GLN A 149 -7.93 -19.83 4.30
CA GLN A 149 -8.66 -18.60 4.60
C GLN A 149 -7.76 -17.35 4.65
N CYS A 150 -6.44 -17.53 4.59
CA CYS A 150 -5.49 -16.41 4.64
C CYS A 150 -5.62 -15.56 3.36
N ARG A 151 -5.93 -14.27 3.53
CA ARG A 151 -6.01 -13.35 2.40
C ARG A 151 -4.61 -12.90 1.98
N GLN A 152 -4.21 -13.25 0.77
CA GLN A 152 -2.92 -12.89 0.21
C GLN A 152 -2.98 -11.55 -0.53
N LEU A 153 -2.11 -10.61 -0.13
CA LEU A 153 -1.93 -9.29 -0.73
C LEU A 153 -0.54 -9.23 -1.36
N LEU A 154 -0.44 -9.66 -2.61
CA LEU A 154 0.83 -9.86 -3.30
C LEU A 154 1.11 -8.77 -4.35
N GLY A 155 2.38 -8.39 -4.47
CA GLY A 155 2.91 -7.52 -5.50
C GLY A 155 2.96 -6.04 -5.13
N LEU A 156 3.59 -5.26 -6.00
CA LEU A 156 3.89 -3.82 -5.80
C LEU A 156 2.65 -2.94 -5.59
N LYS A 157 1.46 -3.38 -6.00
CA LYS A 157 0.20 -2.69 -5.68
C LYS A 157 -0.04 -2.59 -4.17
N TYR A 158 0.61 -3.41 -3.35
CA TYR A 158 0.57 -3.38 -1.89
C TYR A 158 1.88 -2.89 -1.26
N ALA A 159 2.78 -2.27 -2.03
CA ALA A 159 4.00 -1.68 -1.49
C ALA A 159 3.70 -0.65 -0.38
N LEU A 160 4.23 -0.91 0.81
CA LEU A 160 3.99 -0.12 2.02
C LEU A 160 4.92 1.10 2.04
N LEU A 161 4.62 2.07 1.17
CA LEU A 161 5.38 3.30 1.04
C LEU A 161 4.73 4.44 1.84
N ARG A 162 5.57 5.35 2.33
CA ARG A 162 5.13 6.57 3.02
C ARG A 162 4.42 7.50 2.03
N GLU A 163 3.39 8.20 2.50
CA GLU A 163 2.55 9.08 1.66
C GLU A 163 3.34 10.18 0.93
N GLU A 164 4.44 10.64 1.52
CA GLU A 164 5.36 11.61 0.90
C GLU A 164 5.83 11.17 -0.50
N PHE A 165 5.94 9.86 -0.77
CA PHE A 165 6.26 9.35 -2.11
C PHE A 165 5.13 9.51 -3.11
N VAL A 166 3.88 9.39 -2.67
CA VAL A 166 2.70 9.64 -3.53
C VAL A 166 2.65 11.11 -3.92
N VAL A 167 2.89 12.00 -2.96
CA VAL A 167 2.94 13.46 -3.20
C VAL A 167 4.10 13.81 -4.14
N ALA A 168 5.29 13.27 -3.89
CA ALA A 168 6.46 13.53 -4.72
C ALA A 168 6.34 12.95 -6.14
N ALA A 169 5.70 11.78 -6.31
CA ALA A 169 5.44 11.20 -7.61
C ALA A 169 4.45 12.06 -8.44
N ALA A 170 3.45 12.67 -7.79
CA ALA A 170 2.49 13.54 -8.45
C ALA A 170 3.12 14.87 -8.92
N SER A 171 4.15 15.36 -8.22
CA SER A 171 4.89 16.57 -8.60
C SER A 171 6.12 16.30 -9.46
N ALA A 172 6.48 15.03 -9.69
CA ALA A 172 7.60 14.65 -10.53
C ALA A 172 7.32 15.10 -11.98
N GLN A 173 8.08 16.09 -12.43
CA GLN A 173 8.04 16.52 -13.84
C GLN A 173 8.59 15.39 -14.72
N ALA A 174 8.18 15.40 -16.00
CA ALA A 174 8.79 14.52 -16.99
C ALA A 174 10.31 14.79 -17.03
N ARG A 175 11.11 13.76 -16.74
CA ARG A 175 12.56 13.90 -16.66
C ARG A 175 13.13 14.25 -18.03
N THR A 176 14.04 15.22 -18.07
CA THR A 176 14.79 15.59 -19.28
C THR A 176 15.69 14.45 -19.77
N CYS A 177 16.07 13.56 -18.84
CA CYS A 177 17.03 12.48 -19.00
C CYS A 177 18.44 12.99 -19.29
N GLU A 178 18.74 14.16 -18.74
CA GLU A 178 20.10 14.64 -18.51
C GLU A 178 20.39 14.47 -17.03
N VAL A 179 21.49 13.80 -16.69
CA VAL A 179 21.80 13.53 -15.29
C VAL A 179 22.62 14.68 -14.72
N ALA A 180 21.95 15.55 -13.98
CA ALA A 180 22.59 16.64 -13.23
C ALA A 180 22.63 16.34 -11.73
N ARG A 181 21.77 15.45 -11.24
CA ARG A 181 21.70 15.07 -9.83
C ARG A 181 21.69 13.55 -9.65
N ILE A 182 22.57 13.03 -8.81
CA ILE A 182 22.63 11.60 -8.46
C ILE A 182 22.32 11.44 -6.96
N ALA A 183 21.37 10.58 -6.61
CA ALA A 183 21.12 10.21 -5.22
C ALA A 183 21.78 8.87 -4.87
N VAL A 184 22.43 8.78 -3.72
CA VAL A 184 23.07 7.56 -3.19
C VAL A 184 22.43 7.19 -1.85
N CYS A 185 21.85 6.00 -1.75
CA CYS A 185 21.21 5.51 -0.53
C CYS A 185 21.18 3.98 -0.43
N PHE A 186 21.90 3.41 0.53
CA PHE A 186 21.95 1.96 0.81
C PHE A 186 21.19 1.56 2.08
N GLY A 187 20.28 2.43 2.54
CA GLY A 187 19.43 2.19 3.71
C GLY A 187 19.90 2.93 4.96
N GLY A 188 19.17 2.74 6.06
CA GLY A 188 19.37 3.53 7.29
C GLY A 188 20.70 3.26 7.99
N THR A 189 21.21 2.03 7.94
CA THR A 189 22.41 1.61 8.68
C THR A 189 23.61 1.28 7.79
N ASP A 190 23.37 0.87 6.53
CA ASP A 190 24.40 0.50 5.54
C ASP A 190 25.59 -0.29 6.15
N PRO A 191 25.33 -1.49 6.71
CA PRO A 191 26.33 -2.23 7.47
C PRO A 191 27.51 -2.71 6.60
N THR A 192 27.32 -2.82 5.28
CA THR A 192 28.35 -3.22 4.32
C THR A 192 29.09 -2.03 3.69
N ASN A 193 28.79 -0.80 4.12
CA ASN A 193 29.45 0.45 3.69
C ASN A 193 29.41 0.70 2.17
N GLU A 194 28.30 0.36 1.53
CA GLU A 194 28.14 0.50 0.07
C GLU A 194 28.02 1.95 -0.37
N THR A 195 27.60 2.84 0.55
CA THR A 195 27.58 4.29 0.31
C THR A 195 28.98 4.80 -0.04
N THR A 196 30.01 4.33 0.66
CA THR A 196 31.41 4.72 0.39
C THR A 196 31.86 4.20 -0.97
N ARG A 197 31.57 2.94 -1.30
CA ARG A 197 31.93 2.36 -2.61
C ARG A 197 31.28 3.11 -3.77
N ALA A 198 30.01 3.49 -3.63
CA ALA A 198 29.32 4.28 -4.64
C ALA A 198 29.94 5.67 -4.82
N LEU A 199 30.41 6.29 -3.74
CA LEU A 199 31.14 7.55 -3.80
C LEU A 199 32.48 7.40 -4.51
N GLU A 200 33.26 6.36 -4.19
CA GLU A 200 34.53 6.07 -4.88
C GLU A 200 34.33 5.89 -6.39
N ALA A 201 33.29 5.14 -6.79
CA ALA A 201 32.92 4.96 -8.18
C ALA A 201 32.59 6.30 -8.87
N LEU A 202 31.73 7.12 -8.25
CA LEU A 202 31.35 8.45 -8.78
C LEU A 202 32.52 9.44 -8.83
N GLU A 203 33.45 9.35 -7.88
CA GLU A 203 34.66 10.17 -7.86
C GLU A 203 35.57 9.83 -9.03
N SER A 204 35.78 8.53 -9.31
CA SER A 204 36.61 8.04 -10.41
C SER A 204 36.13 8.50 -11.80
N LEU A 205 34.82 8.66 -11.98
CA LEU A 205 34.22 9.11 -13.24
C LEU A 205 34.43 10.60 -13.53
N GLY A 206 34.80 11.42 -12.54
CA GLY A 206 35.12 12.82 -12.77
C GLY A 206 33.98 13.66 -13.36
N LEU A 207 32.71 13.39 -13.01
CA LEU A 207 31.52 14.03 -13.59
C LEU A 207 31.40 15.55 -13.25
N PRO A 208 31.71 16.48 -14.17
CA PRO A 208 31.62 17.91 -13.90
C PRO A 208 30.16 18.38 -13.97
N GLY A 209 29.76 19.26 -13.05
CA GLY A 209 28.39 19.81 -13.02
C GLY A 209 27.32 18.87 -12.46
N VAL A 210 27.66 17.62 -12.10
CA VAL A 210 26.75 16.67 -11.46
C VAL A 210 26.85 16.79 -9.94
N SER A 211 25.74 17.07 -9.27
CA SER A 211 25.66 17.06 -7.80
C SER A 211 25.28 15.68 -7.27
N ILE A 212 25.87 15.28 -6.15
CA ILE A 212 25.66 13.98 -5.52
C ILE A 212 25.00 14.17 -4.16
N ASP A 213 23.77 13.70 -4.00
CA ASP A 213 23.05 13.67 -2.72
C ASP A 213 23.26 12.30 -2.05
N VAL A 214 24.03 12.27 -0.97
CA VAL A 214 24.26 11.08 -0.14
C VAL A 214 23.26 11.07 1.00
N ILE A 215 22.52 9.99 1.15
CA ILE A 215 21.47 9.86 2.16
C ILE A 215 21.83 8.70 3.09
N ALA A 216 21.98 9.00 4.38
CA ALA A 216 22.32 8.02 5.41
C ALA A 216 21.44 8.22 6.66
N GLY A 217 21.14 7.12 7.36
CA GLY A 217 20.45 7.20 8.65
C GLY A 217 21.41 7.59 9.78
N LYS A 218 20.86 8.08 10.90
CA LYS A 218 21.65 8.42 12.10
C LYS A 218 22.44 7.23 12.66
N SER A 219 21.94 6.01 12.46
CA SER A 219 22.53 4.77 12.96
C SER A 219 23.58 4.16 12.02
N ASN A 220 23.95 4.83 10.93
CA ASN A 220 25.01 4.39 10.04
C ASN A 220 26.37 4.61 10.72
N ALA A 221 27.18 3.55 10.83
CA ALA A 221 28.46 3.58 11.52
C ALA A 221 29.52 4.47 10.82
N ASN A 222 29.32 4.77 9.54
CA ASN A 222 30.26 5.49 8.69
C ASN A 222 29.95 6.98 8.53
N VAL A 223 28.99 7.54 9.27
CA VAL A 223 28.58 8.96 9.11
C VAL A 223 29.75 9.93 9.25
N GLU A 224 30.64 9.72 10.22
CA GLU A 224 31.83 10.58 10.40
C GLU A 224 32.78 10.51 9.19
N ALA A 225 33.02 9.32 8.65
CA ALA A 225 33.83 9.14 7.45
C ALA A 225 33.17 9.80 6.22
N LEU A 226 31.85 9.68 6.07
CA LEU A 226 31.09 10.34 5.00
C LEU A 226 31.15 11.88 5.11
N GLN A 227 31.18 12.43 6.32
CA GLN A 227 31.38 13.88 6.52
C GLN A 227 32.77 14.34 6.08
N GLN A 228 33.81 13.53 6.31
CA GLN A 228 35.17 13.83 5.85
C GLN A 228 35.30 13.72 4.33
N LEU A 229 34.66 12.72 3.71
CA LEU A 229 34.60 12.59 2.24
C LEU A 229 33.88 13.80 1.62
N ARG A 230 32.75 14.21 2.19
CA ARG A 230 32.05 15.43 1.78
C ARG A 230 32.95 16.66 1.80
N ALA A 231 33.78 16.83 2.83
CA ALA A 231 34.67 17.99 2.93
C ALA A 231 35.69 18.08 1.78
N LYS A 232 35.99 16.95 1.12
CA LYS A 232 36.92 16.86 -0.02
C LYS A 232 36.21 17.00 -1.38
N SER A 233 34.89 16.86 -1.44
CA SER A 233 34.10 16.89 -2.68
C SER A 233 33.03 17.98 -2.65
N PRO A 234 33.24 19.15 -3.30
CA PRO A 234 32.28 20.26 -3.27
C PRO A 234 30.94 19.96 -3.95
N ARG A 235 30.88 18.89 -4.76
CA ARG A 235 29.65 18.42 -5.43
C ARG A 235 28.82 17.45 -4.59
N THR A 236 29.33 16.99 -3.44
CA THR A 236 28.67 16.02 -2.58
C THR A 236 27.92 16.71 -1.43
N LEU A 237 26.65 16.38 -1.26
CA LEU A 237 25.79 16.84 -0.17
C LEU A 237 25.38 15.63 0.68
N LEU A 238 25.71 15.67 1.97
CA LEU A 238 25.35 14.60 2.92
C LEU A 238 24.09 14.98 3.70
N HIS A 239 23.09 14.11 3.63
CA HIS A 239 21.80 14.23 4.31
C HIS A 239 21.67 13.12 5.37
N VAL A 240 21.97 13.46 6.63
CA VAL A 240 21.85 12.50 7.75
C VAL A 240 20.44 12.58 8.35
N GLN A 241 19.77 11.43 8.46
CA GLN A 241 18.43 11.30 9.03
C GLN A 241 17.41 12.30 8.44
N THR A 242 17.44 12.47 7.12
CA THR A 242 16.59 13.44 6.43
C THR A 242 15.11 13.05 6.47
N LYS A 243 14.24 14.04 6.65
CA LYS A 243 12.78 13.90 6.47
C LYS A 243 12.35 14.13 5.02
N ARG A 244 13.29 14.44 4.12
CA ARG A 244 13.05 14.84 2.72
C ARG A 244 13.40 13.75 1.72
N MET A 245 13.33 12.47 2.13
CA MET A 245 13.72 11.33 1.28
C MET A 245 12.99 11.33 -0.07
N ALA A 246 11.66 11.46 -0.06
CA ALA A 246 10.86 11.46 -1.28
C ALA A 246 11.21 12.64 -2.22
N GLU A 247 11.45 13.83 -1.66
CA GLU A 247 11.87 15.00 -2.44
C GLU A 247 13.25 14.81 -3.07
N LEU A 248 14.21 14.26 -2.33
CA LEU A 248 15.56 13.99 -2.81
C LEU A 248 15.54 12.96 -3.94
N LEU A 249 14.79 11.87 -3.79
CA LEU A 249 14.67 10.86 -4.86
C LEU A 249 13.89 11.37 -6.07
N ALA A 250 12.83 12.16 -5.86
CA ALA A 250 12.08 12.75 -6.97
C ALA A 250 12.92 13.77 -7.77
N SER A 251 13.78 14.55 -7.10
CA SER A 251 14.65 15.53 -7.75
C SER A 251 15.93 14.94 -8.37
N ALA A 252 16.33 13.73 -7.99
CA ALA A 252 17.50 13.06 -8.57
C ALA A 252 17.18 12.49 -9.96
N ASP A 253 18.13 12.57 -10.89
CA ASP A 253 17.99 12.06 -12.27
C ASP A 253 18.45 10.60 -12.41
N LEU A 254 19.31 10.16 -11.49
CA LEU A 254 19.76 8.80 -11.32
C LEU A 254 19.90 8.51 -9.83
N ALA A 255 19.57 7.28 -9.42
CA ALA A 255 19.76 6.84 -8.06
C ALA A 255 20.59 5.56 -7.99
N ILE A 256 21.40 5.44 -6.94
CA ILE A 256 22.23 4.27 -6.66
C ILE A 256 21.86 3.77 -5.27
N GLY A 257 21.53 2.49 -5.13
CA GLY A 257 21.13 1.98 -3.82
C GLY A 257 20.85 0.49 -3.73
N ALA A 258 20.38 0.08 -2.55
CA ALA A 258 20.08 -1.32 -2.25
C ALA A 258 18.77 -1.81 -2.90
N GLY A 259 18.64 -3.14 -3.06
CA GLY A 259 17.47 -3.83 -3.63
C GLY A 259 16.32 -4.10 -2.65
N GLY A 260 16.28 -3.44 -1.49
CA GLY A 260 15.20 -3.55 -0.51
C GLY A 260 14.02 -2.61 -0.79
N VAL A 261 13.30 -2.19 0.27
CA VAL A 261 12.15 -1.26 0.16
C VAL A 261 12.50 0.04 -0.59
N GLY A 262 13.74 0.51 -0.47
CA GLY A 262 14.22 1.69 -1.20
C GLY A 262 14.14 1.55 -2.73
N LEU A 263 14.15 0.34 -3.28
CA LEU A 263 13.92 0.12 -4.71
C LEU A 263 12.48 0.47 -5.11
N TRP A 264 11.51 0.16 -4.26
CA TRP A 264 10.10 0.51 -4.47
C TRP A 264 9.85 1.99 -4.27
N GLU A 265 10.53 2.64 -3.32
CA GLU A 265 10.54 4.10 -3.16
C GLU A 265 11.05 4.80 -4.43
N ARG A 266 12.18 4.35 -4.98
CA ARG A 266 12.74 4.87 -6.24
C ARG A 266 11.81 4.65 -7.43
N ALA A 267 11.22 3.46 -7.54
CA ALA A 267 10.26 3.14 -8.59
C ALA A 267 9.00 4.01 -8.51
N CYS A 268 8.50 4.31 -7.31
CA CYS A 268 7.33 5.15 -7.08
C CYS A 268 7.49 6.58 -7.63
N VAL A 269 8.69 7.15 -7.52
CA VAL A 269 9.00 8.50 -8.04
C VAL A 269 9.66 8.46 -9.42
N GLY A 270 9.74 7.28 -10.04
CA GLY A 270 10.25 7.11 -11.39
C GLY A 270 11.70 7.51 -11.57
N VAL A 271 12.55 7.39 -10.54
CA VAL A 271 13.99 7.68 -10.70
C VAL A 271 14.71 6.44 -11.26
N PRO A 272 15.36 6.55 -12.43
CA PRO A 272 16.22 5.48 -12.94
C PRO A 272 17.23 5.04 -11.89
N SER A 273 17.44 3.74 -11.76
CA SER A 273 18.20 3.19 -10.63
C SER A 273 19.29 2.21 -11.05
N VAL A 274 20.47 2.35 -10.47
CA VAL A 274 21.51 1.31 -10.39
C VAL A 274 21.39 0.64 -9.02
N THR A 275 21.24 -0.68 -8.99
CA THR A 275 20.90 -1.41 -7.76
C THR A 275 21.91 -2.51 -7.47
N LEU A 276 22.29 -2.63 -6.19
CA LEU A 276 23.05 -3.75 -5.62
C LEU A 276 22.19 -4.47 -4.59
N ALA A 277 22.32 -5.79 -4.49
CA ALA A 277 21.71 -6.54 -3.39
C ALA A 277 22.68 -6.62 -2.21
N ILE A 278 22.32 -6.01 -1.08
CA ILE A 278 23.15 -6.02 0.14
C ILE A 278 22.80 -7.17 1.10
N ALA A 279 21.77 -7.94 0.75
CA ALA A 279 21.31 -9.11 1.49
C ALA A 279 20.70 -10.13 0.53
N ASP A 280 20.75 -11.42 0.86
CA ASP A 280 20.29 -12.51 0.00
C ASP A 280 18.80 -12.40 -0.36
N ASN A 281 17.98 -11.92 0.56
CA ASN A 281 16.54 -11.73 0.35
C ASN A 281 16.20 -10.63 -0.68
N GLN A 282 17.15 -9.77 -1.04
CA GLN A 282 16.95 -8.72 -2.06
C GLN A 282 17.21 -9.23 -3.48
N VAL A 283 17.98 -10.31 -3.64
CA VAL A 283 18.43 -10.81 -4.94
C VAL A 283 17.26 -11.20 -5.86
N PRO A 284 16.29 -12.03 -5.43
CA PRO A 284 15.25 -12.50 -6.35
C PRO A 284 14.40 -11.35 -6.89
N GLY A 285 14.02 -10.40 -6.03
CA GLY A 285 13.21 -9.23 -6.40
C GLY A 285 13.98 -8.28 -7.32
N ALA A 286 15.25 -7.98 -7.01
CA ALA A 286 16.08 -7.11 -7.83
C ALA A 286 16.36 -7.73 -9.21
N GLN A 287 16.72 -9.03 -9.27
CA GLN A 287 16.97 -9.73 -10.52
C GLN A 287 15.72 -9.73 -11.42
N ALA A 288 14.57 -10.17 -10.90
CA ALA A 288 13.33 -10.22 -11.67
C ALA A 288 12.90 -8.83 -12.17
N PHE A 289 13.11 -7.79 -11.35
CA PHE A 289 12.77 -6.42 -11.71
C PHE A 289 13.71 -5.84 -12.80
N ALA A 290 14.97 -6.26 -12.84
CA ALA A 290 15.90 -5.93 -13.92
C ALA A 290 15.60 -6.71 -15.22
N GLU A 291 15.27 -8.01 -15.13
CA GLU A 291 14.86 -8.84 -16.27
C GLU A 291 13.60 -8.32 -16.96
N ALA A 292 12.67 -7.75 -16.18
CA ALA A 292 11.49 -7.06 -16.69
C ALA A 292 11.79 -5.66 -17.29
N GLY A 293 13.05 -5.23 -17.27
CA GLY A 293 13.51 -3.99 -17.90
C GLY A 293 13.31 -2.72 -17.07
N HIS A 294 13.10 -2.82 -15.76
CA HIS A 294 12.74 -1.66 -14.94
C HIS A 294 13.90 -0.90 -14.31
N HIS A 295 15.08 -1.52 -14.18
CA HIS A 295 16.28 -0.88 -13.64
C HIS A 295 17.56 -1.61 -14.06
N LEU A 296 18.72 -1.09 -13.63
CA LEU A 296 20.01 -1.75 -13.80
C LEU A 296 20.45 -2.46 -12.51
N TYR A 297 20.47 -3.78 -12.51
CA TYR A 297 20.96 -4.60 -11.41
C TYR A 297 22.38 -5.09 -11.70
N LEU A 298 23.31 -4.93 -10.75
CA LEU A 298 24.70 -5.38 -10.93
C LEU A 298 25.06 -6.65 -10.15
N GLY A 299 24.11 -7.22 -9.39
CA GLY A 299 24.35 -8.42 -8.58
C GLY A 299 24.41 -8.14 -7.08
N LYS A 300 24.95 -9.10 -6.33
CA LYS A 300 25.21 -8.93 -4.89
C LYS A 300 26.34 -7.93 -4.71
N ALA A 301 26.21 -7.07 -3.71
CA ALA A 301 27.21 -6.05 -3.44
C ALA A 301 28.60 -6.67 -3.21
N ALA A 302 28.70 -7.81 -2.54
CA ALA A 302 29.98 -8.50 -2.32
C ALA A 302 30.75 -8.86 -3.61
N ASP A 303 30.05 -8.96 -4.76
CA ASP A 303 30.62 -9.37 -6.04
C ASP A 303 30.91 -8.19 -7.00
N VAL A 304 30.62 -6.95 -6.57
CA VAL A 304 30.70 -5.75 -7.42
C VAL A 304 31.77 -4.79 -6.92
N THR A 305 32.77 -4.51 -7.75
CA THR A 305 33.83 -3.54 -7.44
C THR A 305 33.39 -2.10 -7.73
N ALA A 306 34.13 -1.12 -7.20
CA ALA A 306 33.89 0.30 -7.49
C ALA A 306 34.05 0.60 -8.99
N GLU A 307 35.00 -0.05 -9.68
CA GLU A 307 35.25 0.11 -11.11
C GLU A 307 34.09 -0.47 -11.95
N ALA A 308 33.56 -1.64 -11.56
CA ALA A 308 32.41 -2.22 -12.23
C ALA A 308 31.15 -1.33 -12.07
N LEU A 309 30.95 -0.77 -10.87
CA LEU A 309 29.89 0.18 -10.60
C LEU A 309 30.08 1.47 -11.41
N ALA A 310 31.30 2.01 -11.50
CA ALA A 310 31.61 3.19 -12.29
C ALA A 310 31.31 2.98 -13.78
N GLY A 311 31.77 1.87 -14.37
CA GLY A 311 31.49 1.56 -15.77
C GLY A 311 30.00 1.39 -16.07
N ALA A 312 29.24 0.80 -15.14
CA ALA A 312 27.79 0.68 -15.25
C ALA A 312 27.08 2.04 -15.20
N ILE A 313 27.52 2.95 -14.33
CA ILE A 313 27.00 4.32 -14.25
C ILE A 313 27.32 5.06 -15.55
N GLU A 314 28.56 5.03 -16.02
CA GLU A 314 28.99 5.69 -17.26
C GLU A 314 28.17 5.22 -18.48
N ALA A 315 27.98 3.92 -18.63
CA ALA A 315 27.15 3.35 -19.70
C ALA A 315 25.71 3.88 -19.65
N LEU A 316 25.14 4.04 -18.45
CA LEU A 316 23.78 4.54 -18.28
C LEU A 316 23.65 6.05 -18.50
N LEU A 317 24.68 6.83 -18.13
CA LEU A 317 24.76 8.28 -18.41
C LEU A 317 24.74 8.55 -19.92
N GLY A 318 25.32 7.66 -20.72
CA GLY A 318 25.31 7.73 -22.19
C GLY A 318 23.99 7.31 -22.85
N ASP A 319 23.07 6.66 -22.12
CA ASP A 319 21.86 6.04 -22.68
C ASP A 319 20.56 6.73 -22.19
N LYS A 320 20.25 7.87 -22.82
CA LYS A 320 19.04 8.64 -22.53
C LYS A 320 17.76 7.84 -22.78
N GLN A 321 17.76 6.89 -23.72
CA GLN A 321 16.56 6.07 -24.01
C GLN A 321 16.30 5.10 -22.86
N ARG A 322 17.33 4.44 -22.34
CA ARG A 322 17.22 3.53 -21.21
C ARG A 322 16.82 4.24 -19.92
N LEU A 323 17.36 5.44 -19.66
CA LEU A 323 16.89 6.29 -18.55
C LEU A 323 15.40 6.63 -18.66
N ARG A 324 14.92 7.04 -19.86
CA ARG A 324 13.48 7.29 -20.10
C ARG A 324 12.64 6.04 -19.90
N HIS A 325 13.13 4.90 -20.36
CA HIS A 325 12.43 3.63 -20.23
C HIS A 325 12.28 3.22 -18.76
N PHE A 326 13.36 3.25 -17.97
CA PHE A 326 13.31 2.96 -16.53
C PHE A 326 12.35 3.89 -15.80
N SER A 327 12.42 5.20 -16.05
CA SER A 327 11.53 6.17 -15.41
C SER A 327 10.05 5.91 -15.75
N SER A 328 9.73 5.82 -17.05
CA SER A 328 8.34 5.67 -17.49
C SER A 328 7.71 4.32 -17.17
N SER A 329 8.50 3.23 -17.12
CA SER A 329 8.00 1.90 -16.79
C SER A 329 7.73 1.75 -15.29
N THR A 330 8.60 2.29 -14.44
CA THR A 330 8.44 2.21 -12.98
C THR A 330 7.29 3.05 -12.43
N LEU A 331 7.08 4.26 -12.97
CA LEU A 331 5.94 5.14 -12.61
C LEU A 331 4.58 4.48 -12.86
N LYS A 332 4.48 3.61 -13.87
CA LYS A 332 3.23 2.88 -14.18
C LYS A 332 2.96 1.75 -13.21
N LEU A 333 4.00 1.24 -12.54
CA LEU A 333 3.96 0.01 -11.78
C LEU A 333 3.79 0.24 -10.28
N VAL A 334 4.40 1.31 -9.74
CA VAL A 334 4.37 1.64 -8.31
C VAL A 334 3.69 2.98 -8.11
N ASP A 335 2.47 2.98 -7.57
CA ASP A 335 1.70 4.20 -7.34
C ASP A 335 1.78 4.74 -5.91
N GLY A 336 2.52 4.04 -5.03
CA GLY A 336 2.70 4.40 -3.62
C GLY A 336 1.46 4.22 -2.74
N ARG A 337 0.35 3.68 -3.25
CA ARG A 337 -0.93 3.56 -2.50
C ARG A 337 -1.11 2.22 -1.79
N GLY A 338 -0.06 1.41 -1.69
CA GLY A 338 -0.16 0.08 -1.09
C GLY A 338 -0.56 0.11 0.39
N ALA A 339 0.02 1.02 1.18
CA ALA A 339 -0.34 1.19 2.60
C ALA A 339 -1.83 1.55 2.79
N GLU A 340 -2.38 2.44 1.95
CA GLU A 340 -3.80 2.82 1.97
C GLU A 340 -4.70 1.63 1.64
N ARG A 341 -4.34 0.84 0.61
CA ARG A 341 -5.09 -0.36 0.22
C ARG A 341 -5.11 -1.38 1.35
N VAL A 342 -3.96 -1.69 1.94
CA VAL A 342 -3.88 -2.65 3.05
C VAL A 342 -4.69 -2.15 4.25
N ALA A 343 -4.53 -0.87 4.63
CA ALA A 343 -5.27 -0.27 5.74
C ALA A 343 -6.79 -0.39 5.58
N ARG A 344 -7.33 -0.14 4.38
CA ARG A 344 -8.76 -0.29 4.09
C ARG A 344 -9.25 -1.73 4.16
N LEU A 345 -8.41 -2.70 3.83
CA LEU A 345 -8.75 -4.12 3.95
C LEU A 345 -8.76 -4.59 5.42
N MET A 346 -7.92 -3.99 6.27
CA MET A 346 -7.89 -4.24 7.71
C MET A 346 -9.04 -3.55 8.46
N CYS A 347 -9.35 -2.31 8.06
CA CYS A 347 -10.38 -1.44 8.62
C CYS A 347 -11.44 -1.10 7.55
N PRO A 348 -12.29 -2.06 7.14
CA PRO A 348 -13.34 -1.77 6.17
C PRO A 348 -14.29 -0.73 6.77
N LEU A 349 -14.59 0.31 5.99
CA LEU A 349 -15.54 1.34 6.38
C LEU A 349 -16.92 0.68 6.52
N ALA A 350 -17.51 0.76 7.71
CA ALA A 350 -18.87 0.30 7.92
C ALA A 350 -19.84 1.27 7.24
N ILE A 351 -20.43 0.85 6.12
CA ILE A 351 -21.41 1.62 5.38
C ILE A 351 -22.80 1.10 5.75
N THR A 352 -23.63 1.96 6.34
CA THR A 352 -25.05 1.72 6.52
C THR A 352 -25.82 2.37 5.38
N LEU A 353 -27.00 1.82 5.05
CA LEU A 353 -27.86 2.38 4.02
C LEU A 353 -29.17 2.84 4.64
N ARG A 354 -29.62 4.03 4.27
CA ARG A 354 -30.98 4.52 4.53
C ARG A 354 -31.66 4.92 3.23
N LYS A 355 -33.00 4.96 3.23
CA LYS A 355 -33.75 5.54 2.12
C LYS A 355 -33.51 7.05 2.06
N ALA A 356 -33.50 7.60 0.85
CA ALA A 356 -33.49 9.05 0.65
C ALA A 356 -34.84 9.63 1.11
N GLU A 357 -34.79 10.79 1.74
CA GLU A 357 -35.95 11.53 2.25
C GLU A 357 -36.12 12.85 1.48
N PRO A 358 -37.29 13.52 1.56
CA PRO A 358 -37.50 14.81 0.92
C PRO A 358 -36.42 15.86 1.22
N ALA A 359 -35.82 15.80 2.42
CA ALA A 359 -34.74 16.69 2.84
C ALA A 359 -33.41 16.49 2.08
N ASP A 360 -33.20 15.32 1.46
CA ASP A 360 -31.98 15.03 0.69
C ASP A 360 -32.01 15.60 -0.73
N ARG A 361 -33.14 16.17 -1.17
CA ARG A 361 -33.36 16.64 -2.55
C ARG A 361 -32.25 17.57 -3.03
N ASP A 362 -31.94 18.58 -2.23
CA ASP A 362 -31.00 19.64 -2.62
C ASP A 362 -29.56 19.12 -2.60
N ARG A 363 -29.20 18.27 -1.62
CA ARG A 363 -27.90 17.60 -1.58
C ARG A 363 -27.68 16.67 -2.78
N ILE A 364 -28.69 15.88 -3.13
CA ILE A 364 -28.62 14.98 -4.28
C ILE A 364 -28.55 15.79 -5.58
N PHE A 365 -29.22 16.95 -5.67
CA PHE A 365 -29.08 17.86 -6.81
C PHE A 365 -27.62 18.31 -6.98
N GLU A 366 -27.03 18.82 -5.90
CA GLU A 366 -25.63 19.28 -5.89
C GLU A 366 -24.66 18.16 -6.27
N TRP A 367 -24.78 16.99 -5.64
CA TRP A 367 -23.90 15.86 -5.93
C TRP A 367 -24.05 15.35 -7.36
N ARG A 368 -25.26 15.30 -7.91
CA ARG A 368 -25.48 14.85 -9.29
C ARG A 368 -24.98 15.85 -10.33
N ASN A 369 -24.97 17.15 -10.01
CA ASN A 369 -24.44 18.19 -10.89
C ASN A 369 -22.95 18.46 -10.73
N ASP A 370 -22.30 17.87 -9.73
CA ASP A 370 -20.85 17.97 -9.55
C ASP A 370 -20.11 17.45 -10.80
N PRO A 371 -19.14 18.20 -11.37
CA PRO A 371 -18.41 17.78 -12.56
C PRO A 371 -17.73 16.42 -12.44
N ALA A 372 -17.26 16.04 -11.24
CA ALA A 372 -16.60 14.78 -10.99
C ALA A 372 -17.56 13.58 -10.98
N VAL A 373 -18.85 13.80 -10.67
CA VAL A 373 -19.91 12.80 -10.82
C VAL A 373 -20.39 12.74 -12.27
N ARG A 374 -20.66 13.89 -12.89
CA ARG A 374 -21.21 13.98 -14.26
C ARG A 374 -20.36 13.32 -15.33
N ARG A 375 -19.02 13.44 -15.23
CA ARG A 375 -18.09 12.80 -16.17
C ARG A 375 -18.19 11.27 -16.25
N ASN A 376 -18.88 10.63 -15.29
CA ASN A 376 -18.94 9.18 -15.13
C ASN A 376 -20.35 8.59 -15.33
N ILE A 377 -21.31 9.41 -15.76
CA ILE A 377 -22.70 9.02 -16.05
C ILE A 377 -23.02 9.19 -17.55
N HIS A 378 -24.05 8.50 -18.05
CA HIS A 378 -24.38 8.44 -19.49
C HIS A 378 -24.74 9.80 -20.10
N ASP A 379 -25.52 10.61 -19.39
CA ASP A 379 -25.83 11.98 -19.80
C ASP A 379 -24.99 12.93 -18.95
N THR A 380 -23.99 13.54 -19.60
CA THR A 380 -23.07 14.45 -18.93
C THR A 380 -23.59 15.88 -18.93
N SER A 381 -24.83 16.19 -19.33
CA SER A 381 -25.40 17.56 -19.31
C SER A 381 -25.73 18.04 -17.88
N GLU A 382 -25.85 19.35 -17.67
CA GLU A 382 -26.31 19.88 -16.38
C GLU A 382 -27.79 19.61 -16.21
N ILE A 383 -28.14 19.06 -15.06
CA ILE A 383 -29.53 18.80 -14.73
C ILE A 383 -30.13 20.12 -14.25
N SER A 384 -31.16 20.61 -14.93
CA SER A 384 -31.89 21.78 -14.47
C SER A 384 -32.59 21.51 -13.14
N ARG A 385 -32.75 22.54 -12.31
CA ARG A 385 -33.42 22.40 -11.00
C ARG A 385 -34.83 21.81 -11.14
N GLN A 386 -35.58 22.28 -12.14
CA GLN A 386 -36.94 21.80 -12.42
C GLN A 386 -36.95 20.31 -12.79
N ALA A 387 -36.05 19.86 -13.68
CA ALA A 387 -35.96 18.47 -14.10
C ALA A 387 -35.55 17.56 -12.93
N HIS A 388 -34.63 18.02 -12.07
CA HIS A 388 -34.23 17.28 -10.89
C HIS A 388 -35.37 17.14 -9.88
N ASP A 389 -36.09 18.21 -9.57
CA ASP A 389 -37.18 18.18 -8.60
C ASP A 389 -38.29 17.21 -9.06
N GLN A 390 -38.65 17.24 -10.34
CA GLN A 390 -39.60 16.28 -10.93
C GLN A 390 -39.10 14.84 -10.84
N TRP A 391 -37.83 14.59 -11.22
CA TRP A 391 -37.23 13.25 -11.13
C TRP A 391 -37.16 12.74 -9.69
N PHE A 392 -36.79 13.59 -8.74
CA PHE A 392 -36.60 13.21 -7.34
C PHE A 392 -37.95 12.85 -6.69
N THR A 393 -38.98 13.67 -6.92
CA THR A 393 -40.34 13.37 -6.45
C THR A 393 -40.85 12.07 -7.07
N ALA A 394 -40.67 11.85 -8.37
CA ALA A 394 -41.05 10.60 -9.03
C ALA A 394 -40.24 9.40 -8.55
N ALA A 395 -38.99 9.60 -8.14
CA ALA A 395 -38.14 8.54 -7.63
C ALA A 395 -38.57 8.08 -6.24
N LEU A 396 -38.98 9.00 -5.35
CA LEU A 396 -39.47 8.67 -4.01
C LEU A 396 -40.87 8.07 -3.99
N SER A 397 -41.71 8.38 -4.99
CA SER A 397 -43.09 7.87 -5.07
C SER A 397 -43.20 6.51 -5.76
N ASN A 398 -42.16 6.06 -6.47
CA ASN A 398 -42.18 4.81 -7.22
C ASN A 398 -41.89 3.59 -6.32
N PRO A 399 -42.85 2.69 -6.07
CA PRO A 399 -42.65 1.53 -5.19
C PRO A 399 -41.71 0.46 -5.79
N ALA A 400 -41.39 0.54 -7.08
CA ALA A 400 -40.40 -0.32 -7.72
C ALA A 400 -38.99 0.29 -7.69
N ARG A 401 -38.82 1.49 -7.14
CA ARG A 401 -37.52 2.16 -7.04
C ARG A 401 -37.09 2.29 -5.59
N GLU A 402 -35.84 1.96 -5.33
CA GLU A 402 -35.20 2.18 -4.04
C GLU A 402 -34.06 3.18 -4.26
N LEU A 403 -34.23 4.40 -3.75
CA LEU A 403 -33.19 5.42 -3.74
C LEU A 403 -32.57 5.46 -2.33
N LEU A 404 -31.31 5.06 -2.23
CA LEU A 404 -30.61 4.85 -0.97
C LEU A 404 -29.38 5.76 -0.88
N ILE A 405 -29.13 6.28 0.32
CA ILE A 405 -27.92 7.00 0.66
C ILE A 405 -27.09 6.10 1.56
N GLY A 406 -25.84 5.87 1.17
CA GLY A 406 -24.86 5.19 2.00
C GLY A 406 -24.17 6.18 2.91
N GLU A 407 -24.11 5.85 4.19
CA GLU A 407 -23.52 6.66 5.24
C GLU A 407 -22.45 5.85 5.97
N ALA A 408 -21.37 6.53 6.32
CA ALA A 408 -20.39 6.07 7.28
C ALA A 408 -20.43 6.99 8.50
N GLU A 409 -19.71 6.63 9.56
CA GLU A 409 -19.66 7.42 10.80
C GLU A 409 -19.24 8.88 10.57
N ASP A 410 -18.40 9.11 9.56
CA ASP A 410 -17.88 10.42 9.17
C ASP A 410 -18.67 11.10 8.03
N GLY A 411 -19.87 10.60 7.69
CA GLY A 411 -20.83 11.24 6.79
C GLY A 411 -21.19 10.45 5.52
N PRO A 412 -21.82 11.10 4.52
CA PRO A 412 -22.32 10.42 3.34
C PRO A 412 -21.18 9.88 2.46
N VAL A 413 -21.38 8.68 1.92
CA VAL A 413 -20.43 7.96 1.08
C VAL A 413 -20.83 8.02 -0.39
N GLY A 414 -22.11 7.79 -0.69
CA GLY A 414 -22.62 7.74 -2.05
C GLY A 414 -24.10 7.42 -2.11
N VAL A 415 -24.62 7.35 -3.32
CA VAL A 415 -26.04 7.09 -3.58
C VAL A 415 -26.16 5.84 -4.45
N LEU A 416 -27.09 4.98 -4.07
CA LEU A 416 -27.50 3.80 -4.83
C LEU A 416 -28.94 3.97 -5.26
N ARG A 417 -29.22 3.66 -6.52
CA ARG A 417 -30.59 3.54 -7.02
C ARG A 417 -30.78 2.12 -7.54
N PHE A 418 -31.78 1.43 -7.03
CA PHE A 418 -32.24 0.16 -7.58
C PHE A 418 -33.59 0.35 -8.25
N ASP A 419 -33.70 -0.03 -9.52
CA ASP A 419 -34.96 -0.15 -10.24
C ASP A 419 -35.34 -1.63 -10.32
N VAL A 420 -36.36 -2.06 -9.57
CA VAL A 420 -36.78 -3.45 -9.41
C VAL A 420 -37.85 -3.80 -10.44
N THR A 421 -37.67 -4.95 -11.11
CA THR A 421 -38.59 -5.53 -12.09
C THR A 421 -38.65 -7.04 -11.87
N ASP A 422 -39.78 -7.52 -11.33
CA ASP A 422 -39.99 -8.92 -10.93
C ASP A 422 -38.86 -9.45 -10.02
N THR A 423 -38.01 -10.31 -10.58
CA THR A 423 -36.87 -10.95 -9.88
C THR A 423 -35.53 -10.29 -10.21
N ASN A 424 -35.54 -9.17 -10.92
CA ASN A 424 -34.35 -8.42 -11.33
C ASN A 424 -34.33 -7.02 -10.72
N ALA A 425 -33.13 -6.51 -10.44
CA ALA A 425 -32.93 -5.11 -10.10
C ALA A 425 -31.82 -4.52 -10.99
N LEU A 426 -32.02 -3.32 -11.51
CA LEU A 426 -30.96 -2.54 -12.16
C LEU A 426 -30.38 -1.56 -11.13
N VAL A 427 -29.07 -1.64 -10.87
CA VAL A 427 -28.37 -0.75 -9.94
C VAL A 427 -27.64 0.37 -10.68
N SER A 428 -27.83 1.59 -10.19
CA SER A 428 -27.01 2.76 -10.49
C SER A 428 -26.29 3.21 -9.21
N ILE A 429 -25.04 3.62 -9.33
CA ILE A 429 -24.19 4.03 -8.22
C ILE A 429 -23.39 5.29 -8.57
N TYR A 430 -23.24 6.19 -7.61
CA TYR A 430 -22.18 7.20 -7.63
C TYR A 430 -21.74 7.51 -6.19
N LEU A 431 -20.47 7.89 -6.03
CA LEU A 431 -19.95 8.40 -4.76
C LEU A 431 -20.22 9.91 -4.68
N VAL A 432 -20.45 10.42 -3.46
CA VAL A 432 -20.54 11.88 -3.27
C VAL A 432 -19.19 12.53 -3.62
N PRO A 433 -19.14 13.81 -4.06
CA PRO A 433 -17.93 14.42 -4.59
C PRO A 433 -16.70 14.30 -3.68
N SER A 434 -16.87 14.48 -2.37
CA SER A 434 -15.80 14.38 -1.38
C SER A 434 -15.23 12.96 -1.20
N ARG A 435 -15.86 11.94 -1.76
CA ARG A 435 -15.49 10.52 -1.63
C ARG A 435 -15.06 9.89 -2.96
N ILE A 436 -15.09 10.64 -4.07
CA ILE A 436 -14.64 10.14 -5.37
C ILE A 436 -13.15 9.81 -5.31
N GLY A 437 -12.77 8.65 -5.83
CA GLY A 437 -11.38 8.17 -5.79
C GLY A 437 -10.97 7.51 -4.46
N ALA A 438 -11.82 7.52 -3.43
CA ALA A 438 -11.54 6.88 -2.14
C ALA A 438 -11.78 5.35 -2.13
N GLY A 439 -11.95 4.72 -3.30
CA GLY A 439 -12.11 3.25 -3.38
C GLY A 439 -13.34 2.67 -2.66
N LEU A 440 -14.31 3.50 -2.26
CA LEU A 440 -15.47 3.08 -1.46
C LEU A 440 -16.60 2.44 -2.29
N GLY A 441 -16.51 2.49 -3.63
CA GLY A 441 -17.57 2.00 -4.52
C GLY A 441 -17.90 0.52 -4.30
N ALA A 442 -16.89 -0.33 -4.09
CA ALA A 442 -17.10 -1.76 -3.83
C ALA A 442 -17.83 -2.00 -2.50
N ALA A 443 -17.40 -1.34 -1.42
CA ALA A 443 -18.04 -1.44 -0.11
C ALA A 443 -19.49 -0.92 -0.15
N LEU A 444 -19.74 0.17 -0.89
CA LEU A 444 -21.10 0.69 -1.08
C LEU A 444 -21.97 -0.32 -1.84
N LEU A 445 -21.47 -0.95 -2.89
CA LEU A 445 -22.18 -2.02 -3.63
C LEU A 445 -22.45 -3.26 -2.78
N GLU A 446 -21.54 -3.63 -1.89
CA GLU A 446 -21.72 -4.73 -0.94
C GLU A 446 -22.83 -4.43 0.06
N ALA A 447 -22.81 -3.23 0.66
CA ALA A 447 -23.89 -2.75 1.52
C ALA A 447 -25.23 -2.72 0.76
N GLY A 448 -25.23 -2.26 -0.49
CA GLY A 448 -26.39 -2.27 -1.39
C GLY A 448 -26.93 -3.67 -1.64
N THR A 449 -26.05 -4.62 -1.93
CA THR A 449 -26.41 -6.02 -2.14
C THR A 449 -27.06 -6.62 -0.87
N ALA A 450 -26.49 -6.33 0.30
CA ALA A 450 -27.03 -6.81 1.57
C ALA A 450 -28.42 -6.20 1.86
N TRP A 451 -28.59 -4.91 1.58
CA TRP A 451 -29.87 -4.22 1.75
C TRP A 451 -30.95 -4.79 0.83
N VAL A 452 -30.65 -5.03 -0.46
CA VAL A 452 -31.59 -5.67 -1.40
C VAL A 452 -32.00 -7.06 -0.91
N ARG A 453 -31.06 -7.88 -0.44
CA ARG A 453 -31.40 -9.21 0.12
C ARG A 453 -32.35 -9.13 1.32
N ALA A 454 -32.20 -8.11 2.16
CA ALA A 454 -33.00 -7.96 3.37
C ALA A 454 -34.39 -7.34 3.10
N ASN A 455 -34.50 -6.43 2.13
CA ASN A 455 -35.70 -5.62 1.93
C ASN A 455 -36.47 -5.96 0.64
N ARG A 456 -35.84 -6.66 -0.31
CA ARG A 456 -36.39 -7.08 -1.61
C ARG A 456 -36.05 -8.55 -1.89
N PRO A 457 -36.50 -9.49 -1.04
CA PRO A 457 -36.14 -10.91 -1.15
C PRO A 457 -36.60 -11.57 -2.46
N GLU A 458 -37.54 -10.95 -3.19
CA GLU A 458 -37.97 -11.34 -4.53
C GLU A 458 -36.87 -11.19 -5.59
N VAL A 459 -35.89 -10.32 -5.36
CA VAL A 459 -34.80 -10.07 -6.32
C VAL A 459 -33.81 -11.23 -6.29
N ALA A 460 -33.73 -11.94 -7.42
CA ALA A 460 -32.75 -13.01 -7.64
C ALA A 460 -31.46 -12.50 -8.31
N THR A 461 -31.53 -11.40 -9.06
CA THR A 461 -30.40 -10.89 -9.86
C THR A 461 -30.30 -9.36 -9.79
N ILE A 462 -29.09 -8.84 -9.55
CA ILE A 462 -28.77 -7.43 -9.68
C ILE A 462 -27.93 -7.23 -10.94
N ASN A 463 -28.39 -6.37 -11.84
CA ASN A 463 -27.71 -5.98 -13.07
C ASN A 463 -27.21 -4.54 -12.96
N ALA A 464 -26.14 -4.20 -13.66
CA ALA A 464 -25.63 -2.83 -13.76
C ALA A 464 -25.14 -2.54 -15.17
N GLU A 465 -25.43 -1.34 -15.66
CA GLU A 465 -24.86 -0.80 -16.90
C GLU A 465 -23.67 0.08 -16.53
N VAL A 466 -22.51 -0.22 -17.11
CA VAL A 466 -21.27 0.51 -16.83
C VAL A 466 -20.64 0.89 -18.15
N LEU A 467 -20.44 2.20 -18.36
CA LEU A 467 -19.74 2.73 -19.53
C LEU A 467 -18.35 2.06 -19.68
N PRO A 468 -17.95 1.63 -20.89
CA PRO A 468 -16.65 0.98 -21.12
C PRO A 468 -15.44 1.78 -20.62
N GLU A 469 -15.55 3.10 -20.64
CA GLU A 469 -14.51 4.05 -20.25
C GLU A 469 -14.43 4.23 -18.72
N ASN A 470 -15.48 3.86 -17.99
CA ASN A 470 -15.55 4.00 -16.53
C ASN A 470 -14.86 2.82 -15.82
N LYS A 471 -13.52 2.77 -15.95
CA LYS A 471 -12.65 1.74 -15.35
C LYS A 471 -12.81 1.65 -13.83
N ALA A 472 -13.06 2.77 -13.16
CA ALA A 472 -13.23 2.81 -11.70
C ALA A 472 -14.50 2.07 -11.26
N SER A 473 -15.63 2.32 -11.95
CA SER A 473 -16.88 1.61 -11.67
C SER A 473 -16.76 0.12 -12.00
N ALA A 474 -16.17 -0.23 -13.15
CA ALA A 474 -15.92 -1.63 -13.52
C ALA A 474 -15.09 -2.39 -12.47
N ALA A 475 -14.05 -1.75 -11.94
CA ALA A 475 -13.25 -2.30 -10.84
C ALA A 475 -14.06 -2.48 -9.56
N ALA A 476 -14.92 -1.50 -9.21
CA ALA A 476 -15.78 -1.56 -8.03
C ALA A 476 -16.80 -2.71 -8.10
N PHE A 477 -17.45 -2.91 -9.25
CA PHE A 477 -18.38 -4.02 -9.47
C PHE A 477 -17.68 -5.38 -9.38
N THR A 478 -16.52 -5.52 -10.02
CA THR A 478 -15.72 -6.75 -9.95
C THR A 478 -15.31 -7.06 -8.51
N ALA A 479 -14.81 -6.05 -7.79
CA ALA A 479 -14.41 -6.19 -6.39
C ALA A 479 -15.60 -6.56 -5.47
N ALA A 480 -16.79 -6.05 -5.75
CA ALA A 480 -18.03 -6.38 -5.03
C ALA A 480 -18.63 -7.75 -5.44
N GLY A 481 -17.93 -8.55 -6.25
CA GLY A 481 -18.35 -9.90 -6.64
C GLY A 481 -19.42 -9.95 -7.74
N TYR A 482 -19.50 -8.93 -8.59
CA TYR A 482 -20.29 -8.98 -9.83
C TYR A 482 -19.46 -9.60 -10.96
N SER A 483 -20.11 -10.39 -11.81
CA SER A 483 -19.52 -10.96 -13.02
C SER A 483 -19.76 -10.04 -14.21
N LYS A 484 -18.72 -9.82 -15.03
CA LYS A 484 -18.81 -9.02 -16.25
C LYS A 484 -19.67 -9.71 -17.32
N ARG A 485 -20.46 -8.95 -18.07
CA ARG A 485 -21.21 -9.32 -19.28
C ARG A 485 -20.85 -8.37 -20.43
N GLU A 486 -21.33 -8.66 -21.64
CA GLU A 486 -21.07 -7.83 -22.83
C GLU A 486 -21.43 -6.35 -22.63
N THR A 487 -22.56 -6.06 -21.96
CA THR A 487 -23.08 -4.70 -21.79
C THR A 487 -23.09 -4.20 -20.34
N GLY A 488 -22.41 -4.89 -19.41
CA GLY A 488 -22.40 -4.48 -18.00
C GLY A 488 -21.95 -5.54 -17.01
N PHE A 489 -22.58 -5.55 -15.83
CA PHE A 489 -22.25 -6.44 -14.71
C PHE A 489 -23.50 -7.11 -14.15
N VAL A 490 -23.34 -8.34 -13.65
CA VAL A 490 -24.43 -9.11 -13.03
C VAL A 490 -23.99 -9.74 -11.72
N LYS A 491 -24.88 -9.79 -10.73
CA LYS A 491 -24.69 -10.56 -9.50
C LYS A 491 -25.94 -11.34 -9.19
N LYS A 492 -25.78 -12.67 -9.12
CA LYS A 492 -26.85 -13.57 -8.65
C LYS A 492 -26.90 -13.55 -7.12
N LEU A 493 -28.08 -13.35 -6.56
CA LEU A 493 -28.34 -13.47 -5.14
C LEU A 493 -28.75 -14.92 -4.86
N LYS A 494 -27.99 -15.63 -4.03
CA LYS A 494 -28.42 -16.97 -3.58
C LYS A 494 -29.69 -16.80 -2.73
N PRO A 495 -30.68 -17.70 -2.84
CA PRO A 495 -31.80 -17.72 -1.90
C PRO A 495 -31.25 -17.79 -0.47
N ALA A 496 -31.86 -17.07 0.47
CA ALA A 496 -31.54 -17.23 1.87
C ALA A 496 -31.77 -18.71 2.22
N SER A 497 -30.71 -19.46 2.49
CA SER A 497 -30.83 -20.84 2.93
C SER A 497 -31.63 -20.83 4.23
N SER A 498 -32.82 -21.42 4.22
CA SER A 498 -33.52 -21.80 5.43
C SER A 498 -32.55 -22.59 6.31
N SER A 499 -32.23 -22.04 7.48
CA SER A 499 -31.49 -22.75 8.52
C SER A 499 -32.16 -24.11 8.74
N GLY A 500 -31.44 -25.17 8.37
CA GLY A 500 -31.91 -26.54 8.50
C GLY A 500 -32.18 -26.87 9.96
N PHE A 501 -33.45 -26.92 10.31
CA PHE A 501 -33.95 -27.58 11.50
C PHE A 501 -33.74 -29.10 11.28
N SER A 502 -32.55 -29.63 11.58
CA SER A 502 -32.36 -31.07 11.67
C SER A 502 -32.86 -31.53 13.04
N GLY A 503 -34.16 -31.74 13.14
CA GLY A 503 -34.74 -32.54 14.22
C GLY A 503 -34.16 -33.94 14.17
N ARG A 504 -33.41 -34.33 15.20
CA ARG A 504 -33.06 -35.73 15.45
C ARG A 504 -34.26 -36.38 16.12
N ARG A 505 -34.83 -37.38 15.46
CA ARG A 505 -35.46 -38.52 16.16
C ARG A 505 -34.37 -39.46 16.63
#